data_AF-A0A7L1K8N7-F1
#
_entry.id   AF-A0A7L1K8N7-F1
#
_cell.length_a   1.000
_cell.length_b   1.000
_cell.length_c   1.000
_cell.angle_alpha   90.00
_cell.angle_beta   90.00
_cell.angle_gamma   90.00
#
_symmetry.space_group_name_H-M   'P 1'
#
loop_
_entity.id
_entity.type
_entity.pdbx_description
1 polymer ?
#
loop_
_entity_poly.entity_id
_entity_poly.type
_entity_poly.pdbx_seq_one_letter_code
_entity_poly.pdbx_strand_id
1 'polypeptide(L)'
;MLVVNCSMKLQVLEKMLRLSFPESLKVYGAVMNINRGNPFRKEVVVDSWPDFKALITRPQKEWLQNPLRIYQTWGMRDWKSNPFHSPVPPNMSLGHMMTSLTYSPLFLFLPNMLSPPSLRMDPKLTLAYLDISHASLLNKTWSRGGNPRSQKYIANLICCFPSVCVLGDNGYPLSWSLTDQFATMIHGYTLPEHRRKGYSRLVATTLAKKLHSHGFPAQG
;
A
#
# COMPACT_ATOMS: atom_id res chain seq x y z
N MET A 1 -9.04 3.76 -24.84
CA MET A 1 -8.27 3.34 -23.65
C MET A 1 -7.39 2.16 -24.02
N LEU A 2 -6.08 2.28 -23.77
CA LEU A 2 -5.04 1.34 -24.16
C LEU A 2 -4.38 0.75 -22.92
N VAL A 3 -4.14 -0.57 -22.91
CA VAL A 3 -3.40 -1.23 -21.83
C VAL A 3 -1.91 -1.08 -22.07
N VAL A 4 -1.17 -0.61 -21.07
CA VAL A 4 0.29 -0.50 -21.09
C VAL A 4 0.87 -1.73 -20.39
N ASN A 5 1.33 -2.71 -21.17
CA ASN A 5 1.82 -4.01 -20.66
C ASN A 5 3.30 -4.30 -20.95
N CYS A 6 3.92 -3.57 -21.89
CA CYS A 6 5.33 -3.74 -22.22
C CYS A 6 6.23 -3.05 -21.20
N SER A 7 7.28 -3.74 -20.74
CA SER A 7 8.23 -3.24 -19.73
C SER A 7 8.85 -1.89 -20.12
N MET A 8 9.23 -1.70 -21.38
CA MET A 8 9.79 -0.41 -21.84
C MET A 8 8.79 0.75 -21.69
N LYS A 9 7.51 0.54 -22.04
CA LYS A 9 6.48 1.57 -21.88
C LYS A 9 6.22 1.86 -20.40
N LEU A 10 6.22 0.85 -19.54
CA LEU A 10 6.08 1.03 -18.09
C LEU A 10 7.25 1.82 -17.50
N GLN A 11 8.48 1.59 -17.95
CA GLN A 11 9.66 2.37 -17.53
C GLN A 11 9.60 3.82 -17.99
N VAL A 12 9.19 4.09 -19.23
CA VAL A 12 8.98 5.45 -19.74
C VAL A 12 7.90 6.14 -18.91
N LEU A 13 6.79 5.44 -18.67
CA LEU A 13 5.69 5.94 -17.87
C LEU A 13 6.12 6.26 -16.43
N GLU A 14 6.89 5.38 -15.78
CA GLU A 14 7.45 5.62 -14.44
C GLU A 14 8.25 6.93 -14.41
N LYS A 15 9.11 7.18 -15.42
CA LYS A 15 9.86 8.44 -15.55
C LYS A 15 8.94 9.65 -15.73
N MET A 16 7.94 9.56 -16.60
CA MET A 16 6.97 10.64 -16.85
C MET A 16 6.20 10.99 -15.57
N LEU A 17 5.67 9.98 -14.88
CA LEU A 17 4.92 10.18 -13.63
C LEU A 17 5.80 10.83 -12.56
N ARG A 18 7.07 10.42 -12.43
CA ARG A 18 8.00 11.04 -11.48
C ARG A 18 8.20 12.55 -11.70
N LEU A 19 8.15 13.01 -12.95
CA LEU A 19 8.25 14.43 -13.30
C LEU A 19 6.97 15.21 -12.98
N SER A 20 5.84 14.52 -12.78
CA SER A 20 4.53 15.10 -12.45
C SER A 20 4.18 14.93 -10.97
N PHE A 21 5.18 14.98 -10.08
CA PHE A 21 4.93 15.04 -8.64
C PHE A 21 4.54 16.47 -8.23
N PRO A 22 3.59 16.62 -7.27
CA PRO A 22 2.99 15.57 -6.43
C PRO A 22 1.72 14.88 -6.97
N GLU A 23 1.17 15.31 -8.12
CA GLU A 23 -0.15 14.87 -8.61
C GLU A 23 -0.20 13.37 -8.94
N SER A 24 0.91 12.83 -9.44
CA SER A 24 0.97 11.43 -9.90
C SER A 24 1.28 10.42 -8.79
N LEU A 25 1.52 10.86 -7.55
CA LEU A 25 2.24 10.10 -6.53
C LEU A 25 1.59 8.76 -6.15
N LYS A 26 0.25 8.73 -6.04
CA LYS A 26 -0.52 7.48 -5.81
C LYS A 26 -0.34 6.49 -6.95
N VAL A 27 -0.37 6.99 -8.18
CA VAL A 27 -0.33 6.14 -9.37
C VAL A 27 1.09 5.69 -9.68
N TYR A 28 2.08 6.55 -9.43
CA TYR A 28 3.49 6.21 -9.54
C TYR A 28 3.85 4.98 -8.69
N GLY A 29 3.48 4.96 -7.40
CA GLY A 29 3.73 3.81 -6.54
C GLY A 29 3.09 2.51 -7.04
N ALA A 30 1.89 2.58 -7.61
CA ALA A 30 1.25 1.43 -8.24
C ALA A 30 1.98 0.97 -9.51
N VAL A 31 2.36 1.90 -10.40
CA VAL A 31 3.12 1.58 -11.62
C VAL A 31 4.46 0.93 -11.27
N MET A 32 5.15 1.43 -10.24
CA MET A 32 6.39 0.81 -9.75
C MET A 32 6.17 -0.62 -9.25
N ASN A 33 5.14 -0.87 -8.44
CA ASN A 33 4.81 -2.23 -7.97
C ASN A 33 4.41 -3.15 -9.13
N ILE A 34 3.73 -2.65 -10.15
CA ILE A 34 3.42 -3.39 -11.38
C ILE A 34 4.71 -3.73 -12.14
N ASN A 35 5.61 -2.77 -12.30
CA ASN A 35 6.90 -2.96 -12.98
C ASN A 35 7.81 -3.94 -12.23
N ARG A 36 7.62 -4.08 -10.91
CA ARG A 36 8.43 -4.91 -10.00
C ARG A 36 7.72 -6.20 -9.58
N GLY A 37 7.14 -6.90 -10.54
CA GLY A 37 6.57 -8.24 -10.34
C GLY A 37 5.05 -8.30 -10.18
N ASN A 38 4.38 -7.15 -9.99
CA ASN A 38 2.92 -7.03 -10.04
C ASN A 38 2.16 -8.02 -9.14
N PRO A 39 2.43 -8.05 -7.82
CA PRO A 39 1.86 -9.08 -6.92
C PRO A 39 0.32 -9.07 -6.87
N PHE A 40 -0.30 -7.91 -7.14
CA PHE A 40 -1.76 -7.74 -7.13
C PHE A 40 -2.39 -7.81 -8.53
N ARG A 41 -1.59 -8.15 -9.56
CA ARG A 41 -2.04 -8.38 -10.94
C ARG A 41 -2.93 -7.26 -11.47
N LYS A 42 -2.40 -6.06 -11.34
CA LYS A 42 -2.98 -4.85 -11.91
C LYS A 42 -2.47 -4.61 -13.32
N GLU A 43 -3.23 -3.86 -14.08
CA GLU A 43 -2.85 -3.32 -15.37
C GLU A 43 -2.94 -1.80 -15.33
N VAL A 44 -2.10 -1.16 -16.14
CA VAL A 44 -2.12 0.28 -16.36
C VAL A 44 -2.92 0.53 -17.64
N VAL A 45 -3.86 1.45 -17.57
CA VAL A 45 -4.68 1.84 -18.71
C VAL A 45 -4.59 3.35 -18.90
N VAL A 46 -4.32 3.76 -20.13
CA VAL A 46 -4.22 5.17 -20.55
C VAL A 46 -5.26 5.49 -21.62
N ASP A 47 -5.61 6.76 -21.80
CA ASP A 47 -6.51 7.20 -22.88
C ASP A 47 -5.81 7.16 -24.25
N SER A 48 -4.58 7.66 -24.35
CA SER A 48 -3.70 7.68 -25.54
C SER A 48 -2.27 7.28 -25.19
N TRP A 49 -1.39 7.08 -26.18
CA TRP A 49 0.05 6.84 -25.94
C TRP A 49 0.86 7.39 -27.12
N PRO A 50 2.00 8.07 -26.89
CA PRO A 50 2.63 8.37 -25.60
C PRO A 50 2.01 9.56 -24.84
N ASP A 51 1.25 10.42 -25.53
CA ASP A 51 0.69 11.65 -24.96
C ASP A 51 -0.66 11.39 -24.27
N PHE A 52 -0.64 10.65 -23.15
CA PHE A 52 -1.85 10.39 -22.35
C PHE A 52 -2.23 11.60 -21.48
N LYS A 53 -3.53 11.81 -21.28
CA LYS A 53 -4.06 12.79 -20.32
C LYS A 53 -4.66 12.14 -19.09
N ALA A 54 -5.12 10.90 -19.22
CA ALA A 54 -5.73 10.14 -18.15
C ALA A 54 -5.04 8.79 -18.01
N LEU A 55 -4.79 8.39 -16.77
CA LEU A 55 -4.18 7.12 -16.44
C LEU A 55 -4.83 6.51 -15.20
N ILE A 56 -5.17 5.23 -15.31
CA ILE A 56 -5.73 4.45 -14.21
C ILE A 56 -4.92 3.16 -14.00
N THR A 57 -4.86 2.70 -12.74
CA THR A 57 -4.39 1.35 -12.43
C THR A 57 -5.55 0.53 -11.92
N ARG A 58 -5.91 -0.54 -12.64
CA ARG A 58 -7.04 -1.40 -12.30
C ARG A 58 -6.61 -2.87 -12.25
N PRO A 59 -7.39 -3.76 -11.65
CA PRO A 59 -7.15 -5.20 -11.76
C PRO A 59 -7.25 -5.68 -13.21
N GLN A 60 -6.47 -6.70 -13.57
CA GLN A 60 -6.66 -7.39 -14.85
C GLN A 60 -8.08 -7.98 -14.92
N LYS A 61 -8.73 -7.89 -16.09
CA LYS A 61 -10.15 -8.30 -16.26
C LYS A 61 -10.39 -9.77 -15.92
N GLU A 62 -9.48 -10.66 -16.30
CA GLU A 62 -9.53 -12.10 -15.98
C GLU A 62 -9.51 -12.35 -14.45
N TRP A 63 -8.92 -11.44 -13.68
CA TRP A 63 -8.79 -11.56 -12.22
C TRP A 63 -10.07 -11.18 -11.45
N LEU A 64 -10.97 -10.42 -12.07
CA LEU A 64 -12.24 -10.01 -11.48
C LEU A 64 -13.32 -11.11 -11.56
N GLN A 65 -13.10 -12.17 -12.34
CA GLN A 65 -14.06 -13.28 -12.47
C GLN A 65 -14.18 -14.13 -11.20
N ASN A 66 -13.25 -13.97 -10.23
CA ASN A 66 -13.30 -14.68 -8.95
C ASN A 66 -13.76 -13.73 -7.82
N PRO A 67 -15.00 -13.87 -7.31
CA PRO A 67 -15.55 -12.96 -6.30
C PRO A 67 -14.79 -12.96 -4.96
N LEU A 68 -14.03 -14.03 -4.65
CA LEU A 68 -13.18 -14.08 -3.46
C LEU A 68 -11.94 -13.17 -3.56
N ARG A 69 -11.66 -12.59 -4.74
CA ARG A 69 -10.46 -11.79 -5.01
C ARG A 69 -10.73 -10.28 -5.08
N ILE A 70 -11.99 -9.87 -5.15
CA ILE A 70 -12.44 -8.46 -5.18
C ILE A 70 -11.89 -7.69 -3.97
N TYR A 71 -11.85 -8.32 -2.78
CA TYR A 71 -11.31 -7.69 -1.57
C TYR A 71 -9.81 -7.34 -1.63
N GLN A 72 -9.05 -8.04 -2.46
CA GLN A 72 -7.61 -7.82 -2.62
C GLN A 72 -7.35 -6.64 -3.57
N THR A 73 -8.24 -6.41 -4.54
CA THR A 73 -7.99 -5.52 -5.66
C THR A 73 -8.37 -4.05 -5.42
N TRP A 74 -9.42 -3.80 -4.66
CA TRP A 74 -9.88 -2.41 -4.39
C TRP A 74 -9.21 -1.76 -3.19
N GLY A 75 -8.48 -2.53 -2.37
CA GLY A 75 -8.10 -2.10 -1.03
C GLY A 75 -9.34 -1.87 -0.15
N MET A 76 -9.23 -2.08 1.15
CA MET A 76 -10.40 -1.93 2.05
C MET A 76 -10.90 -0.48 2.23
N ARG A 77 -10.32 0.48 1.52
CA ARG A 77 -10.77 1.88 1.54
C ARG A 77 -12.17 1.99 0.93
N ASP A 78 -12.45 1.23 -0.13
CA ASP A 78 -13.72 1.24 -0.89
C ASP A 78 -14.77 0.21 -0.41
N TRP A 79 -14.49 -0.61 0.60
CA TRP A 79 -15.43 -1.67 1.04
C TRP A 79 -16.76 -1.11 1.56
N LYS A 80 -16.74 0.07 2.20
CA LYS A 80 -17.97 0.74 2.67
C LYS A 80 -18.80 1.31 1.51
N SER A 81 -18.18 1.50 0.35
CA SER A 81 -18.80 2.06 -0.85
C SER A 81 -19.48 0.99 -1.72
N ASN A 82 -19.25 -0.30 -1.46
CA ASN A 82 -19.81 -1.38 -2.26
C ASN A 82 -20.39 -2.50 -1.36
N PRO A 83 -21.65 -2.36 -0.92
CA PRO A 83 -22.31 -3.36 -0.07
C PRO A 83 -22.84 -4.59 -0.84
N PHE A 84 -22.58 -4.73 -2.14
CA PHE A 84 -23.24 -5.76 -2.93
C PHE A 84 -22.51 -7.11 -2.95
N HIS A 85 -23.17 -8.11 -2.38
CA HIS A 85 -23.11 -9.50 -2.84
C HIS A 85 -23.57 -9.56 -4.32
N SER A 86 -22.74 -9.14 -5.28
CA SER A 86 -22.91 -9.42 -6.70
C SER A 86 -21.64 -9.09 -7.48
N PRO A 87 -21.36 -9.81 -8.59
CA PRO A 87 -20.24 -9.50 -9.46
C PRO A 87 -20.38 -8.06 -10.00
N VAL A 88 -19.26 -7.35 -10.06
CA VAL A 88 -19.18 -5.95 -10.50
C VAL A 88 -19.86 -5.81 -11.87
N PRO A 89 -20.82 -4.88 -12.05
CA PRO A 89 -21.47 -4.72 -13.34
C PRO A 89 -20.45 -4.19 -14.36
N PRO A 90 -20.49 -4.66 -15.62
CA PRO A 90 -19.47 -4.38 -16.64
C PRO A 90 -19.35 -2.91 -17.07
N ASN A 91 -20.18 -2.02 -16.53
CA ASN A 91 -20.33 -0.61 -16.91
C ASN A 91 -20.04 0.38 -15.76
N MET A 92 -19.31 -0.02 -14.72
CA MET A 92 -18.88 0.91 -13.66
C MET A 92 -18.08 2.09 -14.26
N SER A 93 -18.66 3.30 -14.18
CA SER A 93 -18.12 4.48 -14.87
C SER A 93 -16.79 4.93 -14.29
N LEU A 94 -15.93 5.49 -15.16
CA LEU A 94 -14.62 6.06 -14.84
C LEU A 94 -14.68 7.04 -13.65
N GLY A 95 -15.83 7.72 -13.48
CA GLY A 95 -16.09 8.64 -12.39
C GLY A 95 -15.92 8.01 -11.02
N HIS A 96 -16.47 6.82 -10.76
CA HIS A 96 -16.36 6.15 -9.46
C HIS A 96 -14.93 5.69 -9.13
N MET A 97 -14.12 5.40 -10.15
CA MET A 97 -12.71 5.04 -9.97
C MET A 97 -11.85 6.28 -9.62
N MET A 98 -12.23 7.45 -10.11
CA MET A 98 -11.58 8.73 -9.79
C MET A 98 -11.98 9.28 -8.40
N THR A 99 -13.22 9.12 -7.96
CA THR A 99 -13.68 9.68 -6.66
C THR A 99 -13.04 9.02 -5.44
N SER A 100 -12.49 7.81 -5.55
CA SER A 100 -11.76 7.14 -4.45
C SER A 100 -10.32 7.67 -4.28
N LEU A 101 -9.75 8.29 -5.31
CA LEU A 101 -8.37 8.79 -5.27
C LEU A 101 -8.21 10.16 -4.60
N THR A 102 -9.28 10.87 -4.25
CA THR A 102 -9.21 12.31 -3.93
C THR A 102 -9.32 12.73 -2.47
N TYR A 103 -9.73 11.89 -1.51
CA TYR A 103 -9.90 12.35 -0.11
C TYR A 103 -9.24 11.45 0.95
N SER A 104 -7.92 11.56 1.06
CA SER A 104 -7.20 11.36 2.32
C SER A 104 -5.96 12.25 2.25
N PRO A 105 -5.69 13.13 3.23
CA PRO A 105 -4.45 13.90 3.24
C PRO A 105 -3.30 12.90 3.28
N LEU A 106 -2.58 12.77 2.16
CA LEU A 106 -1.36 11.99 2.08
C LEU A 106 -0.28 12.79 2.79
N PHE A 107 0.33 12.24 3.83
CA PHE A 107 1.55 12.82 4.36
C PHE A 107 2.73 12.26 3.57
N LEU A 108 3.47 13.15 2.92
CA LEU A 108 4.76 12.82 2.33
C LEU A 108 5.81 12.86 3.44
N PHE A 109 6.51 11.75 3.64
CA PHE A 109 7.68 11.72 4.50
C PHE A 109 8.86 12.31 3.73
N LEU A 110 8.96 13.64 3.74
CA LEU A 110 10.06 14.34 3.10
C LEU A 110 11.41 13.88 3.67
N PRO A 111 12.51 13.87 2.89
CA PRO A 111 13.83 13.43 3.34
C PRO A 111 14.29 14.08 4.65
N ASN A 112 13.92 15.34 4.87
CA ASN A 112 14.28 16.11 6.08
C ASN A 112 13.56 15.61 7.35
N MET A 113 12.43 14.91 7.22
CA MET A 113 11.67 14.29 8.32
C MET A 113 12.24 12.91 8.73
N LEU A 114 13.24 12.40 7.99
CA LEU A 114 13.91 11.12 8.24
C LEU A 114 15.14 11.23 9.14
N SER A 115 15.41 12.41 9.71
CA SER A 115 16.42 12.58 10.75
C SER A 115 16.18 11.53 11.85
N PRO A 116 17.19 10.68 12.16
CA PRO A 116 17.00 9.61 13.11
C PRO A 116 16.59 10.22 14.46
N PRO A 117 15.45 9.83 15.05
CA PRO A 117 15.19 10.22 16.41
C PRO A 117 16.32 9.65 17.28
N SER A 118 16.86 10.45 18.19
CA SER A 118 17.72 9.99 19.28
C SER A 118 16.87 9.19 20.29
N LEU A 119 16.23 8.14 19.81
CA LEU A 119 15.54 7.16 20.63
C LEU A 119 16.64 6.26 21.18
N ARG A 120 16.90 6.38 22.49
CA ARG A 120 17.62 5.32 23.21
C ARG A 120 16.75 4.08 23.14
N MET A 121 17.02 3.23 22.16
CA MET A 121 16.35 1.94 22.05
C MET A 121 16.72 1.14 23.28
N ASP A 122 15.69 0.64 23.97
CA ASP A 122 15.90 -0.40 24.96
C ASP A 122 16.62 -1.56 24.24
N PRO A 123 17.79 -2.04 24.73
CA PRO A 123 18.58 -3.08 24.08
C PRO A 123 17.79 -4.35 23.76
N LYS A 124 16.65 -4.56 24.44
CA LYS A 124 15.80 -5.73 24.24
C LYS A 124 14.81 -5.60 23.07
N LEU A 125 14.64 -4.39 22.53
CA LEU A 125 13.74 -4.14 21.41
C LEU A 125 14.45 -4.31 20.08
N THR A 126 13.85 -5.11 19.20
CA THR A 126 14.43 -5.42 17.88
C THR A 126 13.57 -4.85 16.76
N LEU A 127 14.20 -4.19 15.77
CA LEU A 127 13.53 -3.85 14.51
C LEU A 127 13.56 -5.04 13.56
N ALA A 128 12.40 -5.41 13.03
CA ALA A 128 12.26 -6.59 12.16
C ALA A 128 11.20 -6.37 11.08
N TYR A 129 10.96 -7.42 10.28
CA TYR A 129 9.86 -7.51 9.33
C TYR A 129 8.65 -8.20 9.96
N LEU A 130 7.45 -7.89 9.48
CA LEU A 130 6.29 -8.69 9.79
C LEU A 130 6.40 -10.05 9.09
N ASP A 131 6.17 -11.12 9.84
CA ASP A 131 5.89 -12.45 9.32
C ASP A 131 4.38 -12.66 9.06
N ILE A 132 4.04 -13.59 8.16
CA ILE A 132 2.65 -13.92 7.81
C ILE A 132 1.86 -14.39 9.04
N SER A 133 2.50 -15.07 9.99
CA SER A 133 1.88 -15.48 11.26
C SER A 133 1.31 -14.30 12.07
N HIS A 134 1.85 -13.09 11.90
CA HIS A 134 1.35 -11.87 12.53
C HIS A 134 0.06 -11.33 11.91
N ALA A 135 -0.39 -11.85 10.77
CA ALA A 135 -1.59 -11.36 10.09
C ALA A 135 -2.84 -11.39 10.98
N SER A 136 -2.95 -12.40 11.85
CA SER A 136 -4.07 -12.53 12.79
C SER A 136 -4.11 -11.39 13.82
N LEU A 137 -2.94 -10.96 14.33
CA LEU A 137 -2.81 -9.83 15.26
C LEU A 137 -3.23 -8.52 14.59
N LEU A 138 -2.68 -8.24 13.40
CA LEU A 138 -3.04 -7.07 12.61
C LEU A 138 -4.53 -7.05 12.29
N ASN A 139 -5.09 -8.22 11.97
CA ASN A 139 -6.51 -8.36 11.68
C ASN A 139 -7.40 -8.04 12.89
N LYS A 140 -7.01 -8.44 14.09
CA LYS A 140 -7.76 -8.18 15.33
C LYS A 140 -7.69 -6.72 15.78
N THR A 141 -6.53 -6.08 15.62
CA THR A 141 -6.29 -4.70 16.06
C THR A 141 -6.84 -3.65 15.10
N TRP A 142 -7.11 -4.03 13.86
CA TRP A 142 -7.66 -3.14 12.85
C TRP A 142 -9.18 -2.98 13.00
N SER A 143 -9.65 -1.73 13.06
CA SER A 143 -11.08 -1.39 13.21
C SER A 143 -12.01 -1.92 12.11
N ARG A 144 -11.48 -2.29 10.94
CA ARG A 144 -12.24 -2.91 9.84
C ARG A 144 -11.91 -4.40 9.66
N GLY A 145 -11.05 -4.94 10.52
CA GLY A 145 -10.60 -6.33 10.47
C GLY A 145 -11.56 -7.27 11.17
N GLY A 146 -11.01 -8.34 11.75
CA GLY A 146 -11.75 -9.32 12.55
C GLY A 146 -12.47 -10.41 11.76
N ASN A 147 -12.29 -10.50 10.43
CA ASN A 147 -12.89 -11.55 9.61
C ASN A 147 -11.86 -12.31 8.75
N PRO A 148 -12.20 -13.49 8.18
CA PRO A 148 -11.25 -14.27 7.39
C PRO A 148 -10.76 -13.57 6.11
N ARG A 149 -11.62 -12.73 5.50
CA ARG A 149 -11.26 -11.99 4.27
C ARG A 149 -10.24 -10.90 4.57
N SER A 150 -10.43 -10.15 5.65
CA SER A 150 -9.47 -9.14 6.10
C SER A 150 -8.14 -9.75 6.54
N GLN A 151 -8.16 -10.91 7.20
CA GLN A 151 -6.93 -11.63 7.54
C GLN A 151 -6.15 -12.05 6.29
N LYS A 152 -6.83 -12.61 5.28
CA LYS A 152 -6.22 -13.00 4.01
C LYS A 152 -5.64 -11.81 3.26
N TYR A 153 -6.35 -10.67 3.28
CA TYR A 153 -5.85 -9.42 2.72
C TYR A 153 -4.55 -8.97 3.40
N ILE A 154 -4.52 -8.94 4.73
CA ILE A 154 -3.33 -8.56 5.50
C ILE A 154 -2.17 -9.53 5.24
N ALA A 155 -2.43 -10.85 5.23
CA ALA A 155 -1.42 -11.85 4.94
C ALA A 155 -0.78 -11.64 3.55
N ASN A 156 -1.60 -11.32 2.54
CA ASN A 156 -1.10 -10.99 1.20
C ASN A 156 -0.24 -9.71 1.20
N LEU A 157 -0.65 -8.67 1.93
CA LEU A 157 0.16 -7.46 2.04
C LEU A 157 1.53 -7.75 2.68
N ILE A 158 1.55 -8.48 3.79
CA ILE A 158 2.78 -8.87 4.48
C ILE A 158 3.71 -9.67 3.55
N CYS A 159 3.14 -10.61 2.79
CA CYS A 159 3.88 -11.47 1.87
C CYS A 159 4.47 -10.69 0.69
N CYS A 160 3.74 -9.70 0.16
CA CYS A 160 4.09 -9.06 -1.11
C CYS A 160 4.79 -7.71 -0.98
N PHE A 161 4.67 -7.03 0.16
CA PHE A 161 5.10 -5.65 0.30
C PHE A 161 6.00 -5.41 1.51
N PRO A 162 6.89 -4.39 1.44
CA PRO A 162 7.72 -4.00 2.57
C PRO A 162 6.91 -3.72 3.84
N SER A 163 7.42 -4.21 4.97
CA SER A 163 6.92 -3.93 6.31
C SER A 163 8.07 -3.55 7.23
N VAL A 164 7.74 -2.96 8.38
CA VAL A 164 8.66 -2.81 9.52
C VAL A 164 7.84 -3.01 10.80
N CYS A 165 8.42 -3.68 11.78
CA CYS A 165 7.88 -3.76 13.13
C CYS A 165 8.98 -3.59 14.19
N VAL A 166 8.55 -3.18 15.38
CA VAL A 166 9.31 -3.30 16.63
C VAL A 166 8.82 -4.54 17.35
N LEU A 167 9.72 -5.48 17.63
CA LEU A 167 9.47 -6.67 18.42
C LEU A 167 9.86 -6.41 19.88
N GLY A 168 9.08 -6.99 20.79
CA GLY A 168 9.45 -7.10 22.20
C GLY A 168 10.36 -8.30 22.45
N ASP A 169 10.77 -8.46 23.71
CA ASP A 169 11.67 -9.51 24.19
C ASP A 169 11.16 -10.93 23.88
N ASN A 170 9.84 -11.09 23.79
CA ASN A 170 9.16 -12.34 23.47
C ASN A 170 9.03 -12.61 21.95
N GLY A 171 9.61 -11.74 21.11
CA GLY A 171 9.52 -11.83 19.66
C GLY A 171 8.17 -11.37 19.07
N TYR A 172 7.24 -10.84 19.89
CA TYR A 172 5.94 -10.37 19.40
C TYR A 172 5.98 -8.90 18.93
N PRO A 173 5.28 -8.56 17.83
CA PRO A 173 5.18 -7.18 17.35
C PRO A 173 4.44 -6.26 18.34
N LEU A 174 5.10 -5.17 18.74
CA LEU A 174 4.56 -4.12 19.61
C LEU A 174 4.06 -2.91 18.82
N SER A 175 4.72 -2.62 17.71
CA SER A 175 4.36 -1.56 16.77
C SER A 175 4.78 -1.95 15.37
N TRP A 176 3.99 -1.59 14.35
CA TRP A 176 4.26 -1.99 12.97
C TRP A 176 3.61 -1.04 11.95
N SER A 177 4.08 -1.15 10.71
CA SER A 177 3.51 -0.54 9.51
C SER A 177 3.97 -1.34 8.29
N LEU A 178 3.21 -1.30 7.21
CA LEU A 178 3.54 -1.95 5.93
C LEU A 178 2.98 -1.14 4.78
N THR A 179 3.37 -1.45 3.54
CA THR A 179 2.82 -0.77 2.37
C THR A 179 1.75 -1.57 1.64
N ASP A 180 0.94 -0.87 0.84
CA ASP A 180 -0.01 -1.48 -0.07
C ASP A 180 0.45 -1.48 -1.53
N GLN A 181 -0.46 -1.90 -2.41
CA GLN A 181 -0.27 -1.92 -3.87
C GLN A 181 0.03 -0.56 -4.49
N PHE A 182 -0.22 0.55 -3.79
CA PHE A 182 0.12 1.91 -4.22
C PHE A 182 1.43 2.41 -3.58
N ALA A 183 2.19 1.54 -2.91
CA ALA A 183 3.34 1.90 -2.09
C ALA A 183 2.99 2.91 -0.98
N THR A 184 1.73 2.92 -0.52
CA THR A 184 1.29 3.76 0.59
C THR A 184 1.49 3.01 1.89
N MET A 185 2.12 3.65 2.87
CA MET A 185 2.25 3.14 4.23
C MET A 185 0.87 3.09 4.88
N ILE A 186 0.47 1.90 5.33
CA ILE A 186 -0.84 1.61 5.90
C ILE A 186 -0.72 0.67 7.09
N HIS A 187 -1.83 0.47 7.80
CA HIS A 187 -1.92 -0.34 9.03
C HIS A 187 -0.85 0.00 10.08
N GLY A 188 -0.45 1.27 10.14
CA GLY A 188 0.37 1.79 11.22
C GLY A 188 -0.34 1.62 12.57
N TYR A 189 0.25 0.86 13.49
CA TYR A 189 -0.34 0.65 14.81
C TYR A 189 0.73 0.47 15.88
N THR A 190 0.39 0.86 17.11
CA THR A 190 1.15 0.57 18.33
C THR A 190 0.18 0.07 19.38
N LEU A 191 0.50 -1.09 19.97
CA LEU A 191 -0.28 -1.68 21.07
C LEU A 191 -0.46 -0.65 22.21
N PRO A 192 -1.65 -0.56 22.83
CA PRO A 192 -1.96 0.47 23.83
C PRO A 192 -0.89 0.64 24.92
N GLU A 193 -0.35 -0.45 25.44
CA GLU A 193 0.64 -0.54 26.52
C GLU A 193 2.03 -0.02 26.11
N HIS A 194 2.24 0.13 24.81
CA HIS A 194 3.49 0.55 24.18
C HIS A 194 3.40 1.92 23.50
N ARG A 195 2.26 2.62 23.64
CA ARG A 195 2.08 3.98 23.10
C ARG A 195 2.92 4.99 23.85
N ARG A 196 3.13 6.15 23.21
CA ARG A 196 3.92 7.29 23.72
C ARG A 196 5.40 6.99 24.02
N LYS A 197 5.91 5.82 23.61
CA LYS A 197 7.32 5.41 23.67
C LYS A 197 8.10 5.71 22.38
N GLY A 198 7.49 6.37 21.40
CA GLY A 198 8.12 6.75 20.13
C GLY A 198 8.19 5.65 19.05
N TYR A 199 7.72 4.42 19.33
CA TYR A 199 7.80 3.29 18.39
C TYR A 199 7.11 3.54 17.05
N SER A 200 5.94 4.19 17.05
CA SER A 200 5.23 4.53 15.81
C SER A 200 6.10 5.39 14.88
N ARG A 201 6.78 6.43 15.42
CA ARG A 201 7.69 7.27 14.65
C ARG A 201 8.90 6.49 14.15
N LEU A 202 9.46 5.61 14.98
CA LEU A 202 10.60 4.78 14.59
C LEU A 202 10.24 3.84 13.42
N VAL A 203 9.12 3.13 13.53
CA VAL A 203 8.61 2.25 12.46
C VAL A 203 8.35 3.04 11.19
N ALA A 204 7.64 4.16 11.29
CA ALA A 204 7.29 4.97 10.13
C ALA A 204 8.53 5.53 9.41
N THR A 205 9.48 6.10 10.15
CA THR A 205 10.72 6.66 9.58
C THR A 205 11.62 5.57 8.99
N THR A 206 11.69 4.40 9.63
CA THR A 206 12.46 3.26 9.12
C THR A 206 11.86 2.71 7.82
N LEU A 207 10.54 2.53 7.78
CA LEU A 207 9.85 2.10 6.57
C LEU A 207 9.98 3.14 5.45
N ALA A 208 9.83 4.43 5.76
CA ALA A 208 10.02 5.51 4.79
C ALA A 208 11.44 5.54 4.21
N LYS A 209 12.49 5.40 5.05
CA LYS A 209 13.88 5.27 4.58
C LYS A 209 14.06 4.08 3.65
N LYS A 210 13.46 2.93 3.99
CA LYS A 210 13.50 1.74 3.16
C LYS A 210 12.82 1.96 1.81
N LEU A 211 11.66 2.62 1.77
CA LEU A 211 10.97 2.95 0.52
C LEU A 211 11.82 3.87 -0.36
N HIS A 212 12.40 4.92 0.23
CA HIS A 212 13.28 5.85 -0.46
C HIS A 212 14.52 5.17 -1.04
N SER A 213 15.15 4.24 -0.31
CA SER A 213 16.32 3.51 -0.83
C SER A 213 15.98 2.62 -2.03
N HIS A 214 14.70 2.27 -2.21
CA HIS A 214 14.20 1.52 -3.36
C HIS A 214 13.54 2.42 -4.43
N GLY A 215 13.62 3.75 -4.28
CA GLY A 215 13.09 4.73 -5.24
C GLY A 215 11.58 4.94 -5.19
N PHE A 216 10.88 4.39 -4.19
CA PHE A 216 9.47 4.68 -3.94
C PHE A 216 9.31 6.01 -3.21
N PRO A 217 8.21 6.77 -3.43
CA PRO A 217 7.88 7.89 -2.58
C PRO A 217 7.34 7.35 -1.24
N ALA A 218 7.81 7.89 -0.12
CA ALA A 218 7.23 7.54 1.18
C ALA A 218 5.98 8.40 1.42
N GLN A 219 4.81 7.77 1.32
CA GLN A 219 3.49 8.36 1.54
C GLN A 219 2.71 7.51 2.55
N GLY A 220 1.88 8.12 3.41
CA GLY A 220 1.09 7.41 4.42
C GLY A 220 0.04 8.27 5.08
#